data_AF-A0A3M5U5T6-F1
#
_entry.id   AF-A0A3M5U5T6-F1
#
_cell.length_a   1.000
_cell.length_b   1.000
_cell.length_c   1.000
_cell.angle_alpha   90.00
_cell.angle_beta   90.00
_cell.angle_gamma   90.00
#
_symmetry.space_group_name_H-M   'P 1'
#
loop_
_entity.id
_entity.type
_entity.pdbx_description
1 polymer ?
#
loop_
_entity_poly.entity_id
_entity_poly.type
_entity_poly.pdbx_seq_one_letter_code
_entity_poly.pdbx_strand_id
1 'polypeptide(L)'
;MHTLIYLLLAVLPAIAMAEKNDSPPASSGERALQNNLRFECHREADVLPPVNQDADTLYQYGLFLQQRERPSDISGAARYYRIAAAHGNYKAATNLQALITQGLAHSPNGQKEALALVEKFMTLGVPGAYYDMAHYLESGYGVEQDQEKANAYFRKAADLGSPDAQYYAAGLLGRVKGGAGVMEQMLHCAAYQGHAQSARELAAYLRTGKKGGFRG
;
A
#
# COMPACT_ATOMS: atom_id res chain seq x y z
N MET A 1 -35.92 37.59 41.21
CA MET A 1 -36.12 37.77 39.75
C MET A 1 -34.99 38.63 39.21
N HIS A 2 -34.37 38.18 38.12
CA HIS A 2 -33.23 38.76 37.35
C HIS A 2 -31.90 38.00 37.48
N THR A 3 -31.85 36.88 36.76
CA THR A 3 -30.66 36.17 36.29
C THR A 3 -30.04 36.92 35.11
N LEU A 4 -28.79 37.35 35.23
CA LEU A 4 -27.93 37.76 34.11
C LEU A 4 -27.29 36.51 33.49
N ILE A 5 -27.64 36.21 32.24
CA ILE A 5 -27.09 35.09 31.45
C ILE A 5 -25.94 35.65 30.61
N TYR A 6 -24.71 35.18 30.85
CA TYR A 6 -23.54 35.48 30.03
C TYR A 6 -23.60 34.66 28.73
N LEU A 7 -23.66 35.35 27.58
CA LEU A 7 -23.51 34.78 26.23
C LEU A 7 -22.02 34.67 25.90
N LEU A 8 -21.45 33.48 26.06
CA LEU A 8 -20.10 33.12 25.62
C LEU A 8 -20.16 32.67 24.16
N LEU A 9 -19.80 33.57 23.24
CA LEU A 9 -19.56 33.25 21.83
C LEU A 9 -18.21 32.53 21.70
N ALA A 10 -18.25 31.20 21.60
CA ALA A 10 -17.08 30.39 21.25
C ALA A 10 -16.93 30.38 19.72
N VAL A 11 -16.00 31.18 19.20
CA VAL A 11 -15.51 31.07 17.83
C VAL A 11 -14.47 29.95 17.80
N LEU A 12 -14.85 28.78 17.29
CA LEU A 12 -13.90 27.70 17.02
C LEU A 12 -13.07 28.06 15.78
N PRO A 13 -11.73 28.00 15.83
CA PRO A 13 -10.91 28.19 14.64
C PRO A 13 -11.01 26.94 13.77
N ALA A 14 -11.33 27.14 12.49
CA ALA A 14 -11.21 26.11 11.47
C ALA A 14 -9.73 25.72 11.35
N ILE A 15 -9.38 24.52 11.80
CA ILE A 15 -8.06 23.94 11.56
C ILE A 15 -8.03 23.57 10.07
N ALA A 16 -7.26 24.34 9.30
CA ALA A 16 -6.91 24.00 7.94
C ALA A 16 -6.13 22.67 7.95
N MET A 17 -6.75 21.60 7.44
CA MET A 17 -6.02 20.39 7.12
C MET A 17 -5.16 20.69 5.89
N ALA A 18 -3.84 20.79 6.09
CA ALA A 18 -2.91 20.86 4.98
C ALA A 18 -3.03 19.56 4.18
N GLU A 19 -3.49 19.65 2.93
CA GLU A 19 -3.39 18.56 1.95
C GLU A 19 -1.90 18.25 1.76
N LYS A 20 -1.40 17.25 2.48
CA LYS A 20 -0.08 16.70 2.23
C LYS A 20 -0.17 16.00 0.89
N ASN A 21 0.34 16.63 -0.16
CA ASN A 21 0.35 16.04 -1.48
C ASN A 21 1.26 14.80 -1.45
N ASP A 22 0.65 13.62 -1.32
CA ASP A 22 1.34 12.35 -1.11
C ASP A 22 1.95 11.77 -2.40
N SER A 23 1.84 12.51 -3.51
CA SER A 23 2.52 12.20 -4.76
C SER A 23 4.02 12.43 -4.63
N PRO A 24 4.86 11.43 -4.90
CA PRO A 24 6.30 11.65 -4.97
C PRO A 24 6.63 12.63 -6.10
N PRO A 25 7.69 13.46 -5.96
CA PRO A 25 8.05 14.45 -6.95
C PRO A 25 8.42 13.80 -8.30
N ALA A 26 8.05 14.47 -9.39
CA ALA A 26 8.14 13.98 -10.77
C ALA A 26 9.57 13.82 -11.33
N SER A 27 10.62 14.05 -10.55
CA SER A 27 12.00 13.98 -11.04
C SER A 27 12.63 12.61 -10.83
N SER A 28 12.60 11.82 -11.91
CA SER A 28 13.62 10.87 -12.37
C SER A 28 13.78 9.55 -11.61
N GLY A 29 13.05 8.51 -12.02
CA GLY A 29 13.00 7.20 -11.34
C GLY A 29 14.36 6.53 -11.07
N GLU A 30 15.33 6.61 -12.00
CA GLU A 30 16.69 6.09 -11.76
C GLU A 30 17.56 7.03 -10.92
N ARG A 31 17.46 8.35 -11.15
CA ARG A 31 18.19 9.37 -10.39
C ARG A 31 17.70 9.46 -8.95
N ALA A 32 16.40 9.29 -8.69
CA ALA A 32 15.83 9.28 -7.35
C ALA A 32 16.35 8.09 -6.52
N LEU A 33 16.45 6.90 -7.15
CA LEU A 33 17.06 5.72 -6.55
C LEU A 33 18.59 5.84 -6.40
N GLN A 34 19.27 6.51 -7.35
CA GLN A 34 20.72 6.74 -7.32
C GLN A 34 21.14 7.82 -6.30
N ASN A 35 20.32 8.86 -6.09
CA ASN A 35 20.68 10.03 -5.29
C ASN A 35 20.47 9.80 -3.78
N ASN A 36 19.77 8.75 -3.36
CA ASN A 36 19.58 8.43 -1.96
C ASN A 36 19.70 6.92 -1.68
N LEU A 37 20.94 6.42 -1.68
CA LEU A 37 21.29 5.06 -1.24
C LEU A 37 21.24 4.89 0.30
N ARG A 38 20.31 5.59 0.96
CA ARG A 38 20.02 5.38 2.39
C ARG A 38 18.72 4.62 2.50
N PHE A 39 18.64 3.73 3.47
CA PHE A 39 17.41 3.01 3.80
C PHE A 39 17.41 2.78 5.30
N GLU A 40 16.25 2.98 5.90
CA GLU A 40 15.97 2.64 7.28
C GLU A 40 14.86 1.59 7.27
N CYS A 41 15.06 0.51 8.01
CA CYS A 41 14.08 -0.56 8.06
C CYS A 41 12.89 -0.13 8.92
N HIS A 42 11.75 0.07 8.27
CA HIS A 42 10.45 0.23 8.92
C HIS A 42 9.61 -1.03 8.69
N ARG A 43 8.83 -1.43 9.70
CA ARG A 43 7.86 -2.51 9.54
C ARG A 43 6.49 -1.93 9.26
N GLU A 44 5.78 -2.51 8.31
CA GLU A 44 4.41 -2.12 7.97
C GLU A 44 3.50 -2.16 9.22
N ALA A 45 3.64 -3.21 10.04
CA ALA A 45 2.88 -3.36 11.28
C ALA A 45 3.04 -2.20 12.28
N ASP A 46 4.14 -1.45 12.23
CA ASP A 46 4.40 -0.34 13.15
C ASP A 46 3.72 0.97 12.73
N VAL A 47 3.29 1.09 11.46
CA VAL A 47 2.73 2.32 10.88
C VAL A 47 1.27 2.20 10.44
N LEU A 48 0.72 0.98 10.42
CA LEU A 48 -0.66 0.75 9.99
C LEU A 48 -1.66 1.43 10.94
N PRO A 49 -2.71 2.09 10.41
CA PRO A 49 -3.76 2.64 11.24
C PRO A 49 -4.53 1.53 11.96
N PRO A 50 -5.05 1.79 13.18
CA PRO A 50 -5.86 0.82 13.89
C PRO A 50 -7.11 0.47 13.09
N VAL A 51 -7.43 -0.82 13.02
CA VAL A 51 -8.63 -1.30 12.34
C VAL A 51 -9.79 -1.29 13.34
N ASN A 52 -10.91 -0.68 12.95
CA ASN A 52 -12.15 -0.74 13.71
C ASN A 52 -12.64 -2.20 13.81
N GLN A 53 -13.07 -2.63 15.00
CA GLN A 53 -13.45 -4.03 15.26
C GLN A 53 -14.69 -4.48 14.47
N ASP A 54 -15.67 -3.61 14.24
CA ASP A 54 -16.85 -3.92 13.41
C ASP A 54 -16.43 -4.10 11.95
N ALA A 55 -15.55 -3.22 11.47
CA ALA A 55 -14.97 -3.33 10.12
C ALA A 55 -14.13 -4.61 9.97
N ASP A 56 -13.37 -5.01 11.00
CA ASP A 56 -12.66 -6.29 11.01
C ASP A 56 -13.62 -7.48 11.03
N THR A 57 -14.69 -7.43 11.81
CA THR A 57 -15.72 -8.49 11.82
C THR A 57 -16.34 -8.69 10.44
N LEU A 58 -16.68 -7.60 9.75
CA LEU A 58 -17.18 -7.65 8.38
C LEU A 58 -16.15 -8.22 7.40
N TYR A 59 -14.87 -7.85 7.56
CA TYR A 59 -13.78 -8.42 6.78
C TYR A 59 -13.64 -9.93 7.00
N GLN A 60 -13.64 -10.40 8.24
CA GLN A 60 -13.58 -11.82 8.58
C GLN A 60 -14.78 -12.58 8.02
N TYR A 61 -15.97 -12.00 8.06
CA TYR A 61 -17.15 -12.61 7.45
C TYR A 61 -17.05 -12.66 5.91
N GLY A 62 -16.48 -11.63 5.28
CA GLY A 62 -16.16 -11.64 3.86
C GLY A 62 -15.19 -12.78 3.49
N LEU A 63 -14.14 -13.01 4.29
CA LEU A 63 -13.22 -14.14 4.12
C LEU A 63 -13.94 -15.49 4.25
N PHE A 64 -14.82 -15.63 5.24
CA PHE A 64 -15.62 -16.84 5.44
C PHE A 64 -16.51 -17.15 4.22
N LEU A 65 -17.14 -16.12 3.64
CA LEU A 65 -17.95 -16.29 2.43
C LEU A 65 -17.08 -16.68 1.23
N GLN A 66 -15.97 -15.99 1.00
CA GLN A 66 -15.07 -16.25 -0.13
C GLN A 66 -14.54 -17.70 -0.15
N GLN A 67 -14.34 -18.32 1.02
CA GLN A 67 -13.91 -19.72 1.11
C GLN A 67 -15.00 -20.74 0.76
N ARG A 68 -16.28 -20.36 0.88
CA ARG A 68 -17.43 -21.25 0.68
C ARG A 68 -18.15 -21.02 -0.63
N GLU A 69 -18.10 -19.81 -1.14
CA GLU A 69 -18.68 -19.41 -2.42
C GLU A 69 -17.89 -20.05 -3.57
N ARG A 70 -18.60 -20.46 -4.62
CA ARG A 70 -17.91 -20.85 -5.87
C ARG A 70 -17.23 -19.59 -6.43
N PRO A 71 -16.12 -19.71 -7.17
CA PRO A 71 -15.45 -18.56 -7.75
C PRO A 71 -16.36 -17.65 -8.61
N SER A 72 -17.43 -18.21 -9.19
CA SER A 72 -18.44 -17.49 -9.96
C SER A 72 -19.47 -16.72 -9.11
N ASP A 73 -19.41 -16.82 -7.78
CA ASP A 73 -20.40 -16.28 -6.82
C ASP A 73 -19.74 -15.55 -5.63
N ILE A 74 -18.63 -14.86 -5.85
CA ILE A 74 -17.91 -14.10 -4.79
C ILE A 74 -18.63 -12.75 -4.47
N SER A 75 -19.87 -12.58 -4.94
CA SER A 75 -20.64 -11.34 -4.76
C SER A 75 -20.96 -11.06 -3.29
N GLY A 76 -21.13 -12.10 -2.48
CA GLY A 76 -21.31 -11.99 -1.04
C GLY A 76 -20.06 -11.42 -0.38
N ALA A 77 -18.91 -12.07 -0.56
CA ALA A 77 -17.64 -11.60 0.00
C ALA A 77 -17.29 -10.16 -0.43
N ALA A 78 -17.42 -9.84 -1.73
CA ALA A 78 -17.12 -8.50 -2.25
C ALA A 78 -17.97 -7.41 -1.59
N ARG A 79 -19.24 -7.68 -1.29
CA ARG A 79 -20.13 -6.75 -0.58
C ARG A 79 -19.61 -6.45 0.82
N TYR A 80 -19.18 -7.46 1.57
CA TYR A 80 -18.63 -7.26 2.91
C TYR A 80 -17.29 -6.55 2.89
N TYR A 81 -16.43 -6.83 1.91
CA TYR A 81 -15.19 -6.10 1.75
C TYR A 81 -15.41 -4.62 1.43
N ARG A 82 -16.41 -4.27 0.61
CA ARG A 82 -16.78 -2.86 0.36
C ARG A 82 -17.14 -2.12 1.65
N ILE A 83 -17.97 -2.74 2.49
CA ILE A 83 -18.38 -2.12 3.76
C ILE A 83 -17.18 -2.01 4.71
N ALA A 84 -16.41 -3.09 4.90
CA ALA A 84 -15.23 -3.08 5.75
C ALA A 84 -14.19 -2.04 5.30
N ALA A 85 -13.90 -1.95 4.01
CA ALA A 85 -13.00 -0.96 3.43
C ALA A 85 -13.54 0.48 3.58
N ALA A 86 -14.86 0.67 3.43
CA ALA A 86 -15.51 1.96 3.71
C ALA A 86 -15.27 2.42 5.16
N HIS A 87 -15.16 1.49 6.10
CA HIS A 87 -14.85 1.74 7.51
C HIS A 87 -13.37 1.57 7.90
N GLY A 88 -12.45 1.67 6.92
CA GLY A 88 -11.01 1.77 7.18
C GLY A 88 -10.28 0.45 7.31
N ASN A 89 -10.90 -0.68 6.97
CA ASN A 89 -10.20 -1.96 6.91
C ASN A 89 -9.37 -2.07 5.61
N TYR A 90 -8.07 -1.83 5.72
CA TYR A 90 -7.14 -1.88 4.57
C TYR A 90 -7.00 -3.30 3.99
N LYS A 91 -7.12 -4.35 4.80
CA LYS A 91 -7.06 -5.75 4.33
C LYS A 91 -8.26 -6.07 3.43
N ALA A 92 -9.44 -5.59 3.82
CA ALA A 92 -10.65 -5.70 3.00
C ALA A 92 -10.51 -4.95 1.68
N ALA A 93 -9.87 -3.78 1.71
CA ALA A 93 -9.62 -2.99 0.51
C ALA A 93 -8.71 -3.73 -0.48
N THR A 94 -7.59 -4.28 -0.02
CA THR A 94 -6.69 -5.10 -0.86
C THR A 94 -7.41 -6.31 -1.44
N ASN A 95 -8.20 -7.04 -0.64
CA ASN A 95 -8.97 -8.17 -1.15
C ASN A 95 -10.03 -7.75 -2.18
N LEU A 96 -10.74 -6.65 -1.94
CA LEU A 96 -11.74 -6.12 -2.88
C LEU A 96 -11.10 -5.69 -4.20
N GLN A 97 -9.95 -5.00 -4.15
CA GLN A 97 -9.19 -4.62 -5.34
C GLN A 97 -8.85 -5.86 -6.17
N ALA A 98 -8.30 -6.91 -5.55
CA ALA A 98 -7.97 -8.16 -6.24
C ALA A 98 -9.19 -8.81 -6.91
N LEU A 99 -10.36 -8.79 -6.25
CA LEU A 99 -11.59 -9.33 -6.85
C LEU A 99 -12.09 -8.47 -8.01
N ILE A 100 -11.98 -7.14 -7.92
CA ILE A 100 -12.39 -6.22 -8.99
C ILE A 100 -11.47 -6.37 -10.21
N THR A 101 -10.15 -6.39 -10.01
CA THR A 101 -9.18 -6.47 -11.11
C THR A 101 -9.25 -7.80 -11.84
N GLN A 102 -9.59 -8.89 -11.15
CA GLN A 102 -9.81 -10.22 -11.74
C GLN A 102 -11.22 -10.38 -12.36
N GLY A 103 -12.10 -9.38 -12.24
CA GLY A 103 -13.48 -9.45 -12.74
C GLY A 103 -14.39 -10.39 -11.94
N LEU A 104 -13.97 -10.81 -10.74
CA LEU A 104 -14.74 -11.70 -9.85
C LEU A 104 -15.77 -10.94 -9.02
N ALA A 105 -15.49 -9.67 -8.68
CA ALA A 105 -16.46 -8.77 -8.08
C ALA A 105 -17.06 -7.87 -9.16
N HIS A 106 -18.37 -7.96 -9.37
CA HIS A 106 -19.06 -7.03 -10.25
C HIS A 106 -18.89 -5.58 -9.76
N SER A 107 -18.42 -4.72 -10.65
CA SER A 107 -18.33 -3.28 -10.45
C SER A 107 -18.56 -2.57 -11.79
N PRO A 108 -19.56 -1.66 -11.90
CA PRO A 108 -19.80 -0.92 -13.12
C PRO A 108 -18.61 -0.06 -13.58
N ASN A 109 -17.76 0.36 -12.63
CA ASN A 109 -16.57 1.17 -12.89
C ASN A 109 -15.38 0.62 -12.09
N GLY A 110 -15.02 -0.65 -12.32
CA GLY A 110 -14.01 -1.36 -11.51
C GLY A 110 -12.70 -0.61 -11.33
N GLN A 111 -12.14 -0.06 -12.42
CA GLN A 111 -10.91 0.75 -12.36
C GLN A 111 -11.03 1.95 -11.42
N LYS A 112 -12.15 2.69 -11.48
CA LYS A 112 -12.39 3.85 -10.62
C LYS A 112 -12.60 3.45 -9.16
N GLU A 113 -13.32 2.36 -8.93
CA GLU A 113 -13.53 1.83 -7.57
C GLU A 113 -12.21 1.41 -6.93
N ALA A 114 -11.38 0.65 -7.65
CA ALA A 114 -10.08 0.21 -7.18
C ALA A 114 -9.14 1.40 -6.92
N LEU A 115 -9.08 2.38 -7.83
CA LEU A 115 -8.27 3.58 -7.65
C LEU A 115 -8.71 4.38 -6.41
N ALA A 116 -10.01 4.56 -6.20
CA ALA A 116 -10.54 5.26 -5.03
C ALA A 116 -10.19 4.55 -3.71
N LEU A 117 -10.14 3.22 -3.69
CA LEU A 117 -9.66 2.46 -2.53
C LEU A 117 -8.18 2.76 -2.26
N VAL A 118 -7.33 2.68 -3.29
CA VAL A 118 -5.89 2.97 -3.17
C VAL A 118 -5.65 4.38 -2.66
N GLU A 119 -6.26 5.38 -3.28
CA GLU A 119 -6.13 6.79 -2.89
C GLU A 119 -6.55 6.99 -1.43
N LYS A 120 -7.69 6.42 -1.02
CA LYS A 120 -8.15 6.48 0.37
C LYS A 120 -7.11 5.92 1.33
N PHE A 121 -6.57 4.73 1.08
CA PHE A 121 -5.63 4.10 2.01
C PHE A 121 -4.23 4.73 1.98
N MET A 122 -3.85 5.38 0.87
CA MET A 122 -2.67 6.26 0.84
C MET A 122 -2.84 7.46 1.78
N THR A 123 -4.01 8.11 1.81
CA THR A 123 -4.27 9.22 2.75
C THR A 123 -4.27 8.77 4.22
N LEU A 124 -4.53 7.49 4.48
CA LEU A 124 -4.42 6.87 5.80
C LEU A 124 -3.00 6.38 6.12
N GLY A 125 -2.04 6.59 5.22
CA GLY A 125 -0.64 6.22 5.41
C GLY A 125 -0.36 4.72 5.31
N VAL A 126 -1.26 3.92 4.72
CA VAL A 126 -1.05 2.47 4.56
C VAL A 126 0.04 2.20 3.54
N PRO A 127 1.18 1.58 3.92
CA PRO A 127 2.31 1.35 3.00
C PRO A 127 1.93 0.53 1.77
N GLY A 128 1.16 -0.56 1.97
CA GLY A 128 0.61 -1.37 0.87
C GLY A 128 -0.22 -0.59 -0.17
N ALA A 129 -0.89 0.51 0.20
CA ALA A 129 -1.64 1.31 -0.78
C ALA A 129 -0.71 2.05 -1.75
N TYR A 130 0.45 2.51 -1.29
CA TYR A 130 1.46 3.09 -2.19
C TYR A 130 2.02 2.04 -3.14
N TYR A 131 2.15 0.79 -2.69
CA TYR A 131 2.56 -0.34 -3.52
C TYR A 131 1.49 -0.67 -4.59
N ASP A 132 0.22 -0.68 -4.22
CA ASP A 132 -0.89 -0.88 -5.16
C ASP A 132 -0.93 0.23 -6.23
N MET A 133 -0.76 1.50 -5.84
CA MET A 133 -0.68 2.63 -6.79
C MET A 133 0.49 2.48 -7.77
N ALA A 134 1.65 2.00 -7.29
CA ALA A 134 2.80 1.75 -8.14
C ALA A 134 2.49 0.74 -9.25
N HIS A 135 1.79 -0.35 -8.90
CA HIS A 135 1.33 -1.35 -9.89
C HIS A 135 0.30 -0.81 -10.86
N TYR A 136 -0.60 0.08 -10.42
CA TYR A 136 -1.56 0.73 -11.32
C TYR A 136 -0.86 1.67 -12.31
N LEU A 137 0.17 2.39 -11.88
CA LEU A 137 1.01 3.20 -12.76
C LEU A 137 1.88 2.34 -13.69
N GLU A 138 2.37 1.19 -13.24
CA GLU A 138 3.16 0.27 -14.08
C GLU A 138 2.31 -0.34 -15.20
N SER A 139 1.05 -0.68 -14.90
CA SER A 139 0.12 -1.34 -15.83
C SER A 139 -0.81 -0.40 -16.60
N GLY A 140 -0.92 0.87 -16.18
CA GLY A 140 -1.94 1.81 -16.69
C GLY A 140 -3.37 1.46 -16.25
N TYR A 141 -3.54 0.79 -15.09
CA TYR A 141 -4.86 0.38 -14.60
C TYR A 141 -5.62 1.57 -13.99
N GLY A 142 -6.52 2.16 -14.77
CA GLY A 142 -7.34 3.31 -14.33
C GLY A 142 -6.58 4.64 -14.25
N VAL A 143 -5.28 4.64 -14.53
CA VAL A 143 -4.39 5.80 -14.59
C VAL A 143 -3.52 5.72 -15.85
N GLU A 144 -2.91 6.84 -16.25
CA GLU A 144 -1.91 6.81 -17.32
C GLU A 144 -0.67 6.03 -16.86
N GLN A 145 -0.15 5.17 -17.74
CA GLN A 145 1.03 4.38 -17.44
C GLN A 145 2.26 5.29 -17.28
N ASP A 146 2.97 5.15 -16.17
CA ASP A 146 4.17 5.95 -15.86
C ASP A 146 5.13 5.14 -14.99
N GLN A 147 6.14 4.54 -15.62
CA GLN A 147 7.12 3.69 -14.95
C GLN A 147 8.00 4.48 -13.95
N GLU A 148 8.32 5.73 -14.25
CA GLU A 148 9.17 6.53 -13.35
C GLU A 148 8.42 6.84 -12.06
N LYS A 149 7.17 7.25 -12.19
CA LYS A 149 6.29 7.50 -11.05
C LYS A 149 6.02 6.20 -10.30
N ALA A 150 5.77 5.08 -10.98
CA ALA A 150 5.65 3.76 -10.35
C ALA A 150 6.86 3.42 -9.46
N ASN A 151 8.08 3.57 -9.98
CA ASN A 151 9.31 3.33 -9.21
C ASN A 151 9.43 4.23 -7.99
N ALA A 152 8.99 5.49 -8.09
CA ALA A 152 8.95 6.41 -6.95
C ALA A 152 7.92 5.98 -5.88
N TYR A 153 6.76 5.47 -6.30
CA TYR A 153 5.75 4.90 -5.39
C TYR A 153 6.21 3.60 -4.73
N PHE A 154 6.84 2.69 -5.47
CA PHE A 154 7.46 1.50 -4.91
C PHE A 154 8.50 1.86 -3.86
N ARG A 155 9.34 2.87 -4.14
CA ARG A 155 10.33 3.34 -3.16
C ARG A 155 9.67 3.94 -1.93
N LYS A 156 8.65 4.79 -2.09
CA LYS A 156 7.90 5.37 -0.97
C LYS A 156 7.23 4.29 -0.12
N ALA A 157 6.61 3.29 -0.74
CA ALA A 157 6.00 2.16 -0.03
C ALA A 157 7.04 1.35 0.76
N ALA A 158 8.23 1.13 0.20
CA ALA A 158 9.34 0.43 0.86
C ALA A 158 9.87 1.21 2.08
N ASP A 159 10.05 2.52 1.94
CA ASP A 159 10.46 3.42 3.00
C ASP A 159 9.39 3.55 4.10
N LEU A 160 8.10 3.38 3.77
CA LEU A 160 7.01 3.31 4.74
C LEU A 160 6.84 1.91 5.36
N GLY A 161 7.59 0.91 4.90
CA GLY A 161 7.68 -0.40 5.54
C GLY A 161 6.96 -1.55 4.86
N SER A 162 6.32 -1.35 3.70
CA SER A 162 5.65 -2.44 2.96
C SER A 162 6.67 -3.53 2.59
N PRO A 163 6.48 -4.79 3.04
CA PRO A 163 7.43 -5.87 2.75
C PRO A 163 7.50 -6.22 1.26
N ASP A 164 6.37 -6.19 0.55
CA ASP A 164 6.31 -6.40 -0.90
C ASP A 164 7.05 -5.29 -1.65
N ALA A 165 6.89 -4.04 -1.21
CA ALA A 165 7.61 -2.91 -1.79
C ALA A 165 9.10 -2.94 -1.50
N GLN A 166 9.51 -3.34 -0.29
CA GLN A 166 10.91 -3.52 0.07
C GLN A 166 11.58 -4.57 -0.82
N TYR A 167 10.90 -5.68 -1.10
CA TYR A 167 11.37 -6.68 -2.06
C TYR A 167 11.50 -6.11 -3.48
N TYR A 168 10.47 -5.43 -3.97
CA TYR A 168 10.47 -4.84 -5.32
C TYR A 168 11.58 -3.79 -5.48
N ALA A 169 11.66 -2.84 -4.54
CA ALA A 169 12.67 -1.78 -4.52
C ALA A 169 14.09 -2.34 -4.38
N ALA A 170 14.29 -3.43 -3.63
CA ALA A 170 15.57 -4.14 -3.60
C ALA A 170 15.96 -4.63 -5.00
N GLY A 171 15.00 -5.16 -5.77
CA GLY A 171 15.24 -5.55 -7.16
C GLY A 171 15.64 -4.41 -8.07
N LEU A 172 15.03 -3.23 -7.92
CA LEU A 172 15.44 -2.02 -8.63
C LEU A 172 16.88 -1.61 -8.25
N LEU A 173 17.18 -1.54 -6.95
CA LEU A 173 18.50 -1.15 -6.43
C LEU A 173 19.61 -2.16 -6.76
N GLY A 174 19.26 -3.44 -6.90
CA GLY A 174 20.15 -4.47 -7.40
C GLY A 174 20.72 -4.15 -8.78
N ARG A 175 20.02 -3.37 -9.60
CA ARG A 175 20.49 -2.95 -10.95
C ARG A 175 21.34 -1.68 -10.90
N VAL A 176 21.30 -0.93 -9.80
CA VAL A 176 22.01 0.34 -9.61
C VAL A 176 23.46 0.10 -9.13
N LYS A 177 24.42 0.83 -9.72
CA LYS A 177 25.82 0.83 -9.27
C LYS A 177 25.89 1.35 -7.82
N GLY A 178 26.47 0.56 -6.91
CA GLY A 178 26.53 0.89 -5.49
C GLY A 178 25.26 0.55 -4.68
N GLY A 179 24.17 0.13 -5.32
CA GLY A 179 22.90 -0.18 -4.65
C GLY A 179 22.85 -1.53 -3.92
N ALA A 180 23.90 -2.35 -4.02
CA ALA A 180 23.90 -3.71 -3.46
C ALA A 180 23.71 -3.75 -1.93
N GLY A 181 24.32 -2.81 -1.20
CA GLY A 181 24.15 -2.75 0.26
C GLY A 181 22.73 -2.39 0.67
N VAL A 182 22.09 -1.45 -0.05
CA VAL A 182 20.69 -1.06 0.21
C VAL A 182 19.73 -2.17 -0.18
N MET A 183 19.97 -2.83 -1.31
CA MET A 183 19.25 -4.04 -1.73
C MET A 183 19.28 -5.09 -0.62
N GLU A 184 20.46 -5.42 -0.09
CA GLU A 184 20.61 -6.39 1.00
C GLU A 184 19.83 -5.97 2.26
N GLN A 185 19.93 -4.70 2.67
CA GLN A 185 19.18 -4.19 3.82
C GLN A 185 17.66 -4.30 3.64
N MET A 186 17.15 -3.96 2.46
CA MET A 186 15.73 -4.09 2.14
C MET A 186 15.26 -5.55 2.14
N LEU A 187 16.06 -6.45 1.58
CA LEU A 187 15.78 -7.89 1.62
C LEU A 187 15.74 -8.42 3.05
N HIS A 188 16.68 -8.00 3.91
CA HIS A 188 16.67 -8.32 5.34
C HIS A 188 15.41 -7.82 6.04
N CYS A 189 15.04 -6.56 5.81
CA CYS A 189 13.87 -5.96 6.43
C CYS A 189 12.58 -6.69 6.01
N ALA A 190 12.38 -6.92 4.72
CA ALA A 190 11.23 -7.65 4.21
C ALA A 190 11.18 -9.11 4.71
N ALA A 191 12.33 -9.79 4.74
CA ALA A 191 12.43 -11.15 5.26
C ALA A 191 12.08 -11.23 6.76
N TYR A 192 12.50 -10.24 7.56
CA TYR A 192 12.15 -10.14 8.98
C TYR A 192 10.64 -9.95 9.20
N GLN A 193 9.95 -9.31 8.25
CA GLN A 193 8.49 -9.19 8.22
C GLN A 193 7.77 -10.44 7.68
N GLY A 194 8.51 -11.49 7.31
CA GLY A 194 7.94 -12.75 6.81
C GLY A 194 7.82 -12.84 5.29
N HIS A 195 8.36 -11.90 4.51
CA HIS A 195 8.31 -11.95 3.05
C HIS A 195 9.19 -13.09 2.50
N ALA A 196 8.54 -14.17 2.04
CA ALA A 196 9.22 -15.42 1.70
C ALA A 196 10.18 -15.29 0.52
N GLN A 197 9.82 -14.55 -0.53
CA GLN A 197 10.72 -14.31 -1.67
C GLN A 197 11.96 -13.54 -1.23
N SER A 198 11.82 -12.55 -0.34
CA SER A 198 12.98 -11.81 0.18
C SER A 198 13.93 -12.69 0.95
N ALA A 199 13.40 -13.56 1.81
CA ALA A 199 14.24 -14.51 2.57
C ALA A 199 15.02 -15.44 1.63
N ARG A 200 14.39 -15.93 0.55
CA ARG A 200 15.03 -16.79 -0.46
C ARG A 200 16.11 -16.04 -1.25
N GLU A 201 15.80 -14.85 -1.74
CA GLU A 201 16.75 -14.03 -2.50
C GLU A 201 17.93 -13.59 -1.64
N LEU A 202 17.69 -13.23 -0.39
CA LEU A 202 18.74 -12.90 0.57
C LEU A 202 19.67 -14.10 0.80
N ALA A 203 19.12 -15.29 1.05
CA ALA A 203 19.93 -16.49 1.23
C ALA A 203 20.77 -16.83 -0.01
N ALA A 204 20.21 -16.65 -1.22
CA ALA A 204 20.94 -16.84 -2.47
C ALA A 204 22.06 -15.80 -2.64
N TYR A 205 21.80 -14.55 -2.31
CA TYR A 205 22.77 -13.46 -2.37
C TYR A 205 23.93 -13.68 -1.40
N LEU A 206 23.65 -13.98 -0.13
CA LEU A 206 24.67 -14.21 0.90
C LEU A 206 25.56 -15.42 0.59
N ARG A 207 25.02 -16.47 -0.06
CA ARG A 207 25.78 -17.67 -0.44
C ARG A 207 26.69 -17.46 -1.63
N THR A 208 26.28 -16.64 -2.60
CA THR A 208 26.93 -16.60 -3.93
C THR A 208 27.57 -15.25 -4.26
N GLY A 209 27.23 -14.19 -3.53
CA GLY A 209 27.52 -12.80 -3.88
C GLY A 209 26.81 -12.32 -5.15
N LYS A 210 25.99 -13.16 -5.79
CA LYS A 210 25.28 -12.84 -7.04
C LYS A 210 23.87 -12.39 -6.72
N LYS A 211 23.47 -11.29 -7.36
CA LYS A 211 22.10 -10.77 -7.30
C LYS A 211 21.18 -11.76 -8.03
N GLY A 212 20.10 -12.16 -7.38
CA GLY A 212 19.13 -13.07 -7.98
C GLY A 212 18.27 -12.42 -9.06
N GLY A 213 17.52 -13.25 -9.78
CA GLY A 213 16.57 -12.78 -10.78
C GLY A 213 15.27 -12.33 -10.11
N PHE A 214 15.19 -11.06 -9.72
CA PHE A 214 13.97 -10.47 -9.18
C PHE A 214 12.84 -10.59 -10.20
N ARG A 215 11.85 -11.43 -9.90
CA ARG A 215 10.56 -11.45 -10.60
C ARG A 215 9.61 -10.53 -9.84
N GLY A 216 9.07 -9.54 -10.56
CA GLY A 216 8.00 -8.66 -10.09
C GLY A 216 6.68 -9.40 -9.97
#